data_AF-A0A258D0R5-F1
#
_entry.id   AF-A0A258D0R5-F1
#
_cell.length_a   1.000
_cell.length_b   1.000
_cell.length_c   1.000
_cell.angle_alpha   90.00
_cell.angle_beta   90.00
_cell.angle_gamma   90.00
#
_symmetry.space_group_name_H-M   'P 1'
#
loop_
_entity.id
_entity.type
_entity.pdbx_description
1 polymer ?
#
loop_
_entity_poly.entity_id
_entity_poly.type
_entity_poly.pdbx_seq_one_letter_code
_entity_poly.pdbx_strand_id
1 'polypeptide(L)'
;DLNSQAAAGTPEYQAQGNIYNALLYEGDQRSLISNLITGIGNDTIVGNDAANQLTANAGNDTIFGGLGDDLISGGAGADIVQFDAGRNVLRDLLADLNGDVVMDLGINNTIDVTGSLLSRSDLLISKTDAAATVTAEGSTFQLRGDFYGGDFMAVARSGTDAHTLLSFVDFLPSLAEGVRVDPTLINGIANQPFLTGDGAVSYSVELQSAVSSYSNMLGYYKIDVQGAIGDVELLYDNTLDRAALGQSIQIAAPGAGESIGFFLIQDGYDLYGALPDDLSFVSSGTIDTTSLILQSASRGALTEAEIFHSFWTYNPNDSVQVLSGVADGGTTLQIGFEDLLTSVGDNDFQDVVIAVRESSMFVG
;
A
#
# COMPACT_ATOMS: atom_id res chain seq x y z
N ASP A 1 -22.17 26.11 36.74
CA ASP A 1 -22.54 26.21 35.33
C ASP A 1 -22.29 27.64 34.88
N LEU A 2 -21.11 27.88 34.30
CA LEU A 2 -20.72 29.17 33.72
C LEU A 2 -21.05 29.22 32.21
N ASN A 3 -21.54 28.11 31.64
CA ASN A 3 -21.81 27.96 30.21
C ASN A 3 -23.20 28.48 29.83
N SER A 4 -24.13 28.59 30.78
CA SER A 4 -25.48 29.13 30.54
C SER A 4 -25.55 30.66 30.42
N GLN A 5 -24.43 31.37 30.49
CA GLN A 5 -24.36 32.84 30.32
C GLN A 5 -23.67 33.29 29.03
N ALA A 6 -23.17 32.38 28.18
CA ALA A 6 -22.43 32.74 26.98
C ALA A 6 -23.33 32.83 25.73
N ALA A 7 -23.18 33.90 24.95
CA ALA A 7 -23.76 34.02 23.62
C ALA A 7 -22.92 33.22 22.63
N ALA A 8 -23.59 32.43 21.77
CA ALA A 8 -22.92 31.67 20.72
C ALA A 8 -21.99 32.56 19.88
N GLY A 9 -20.73 32.15 19.72
CA GLY A 9 -19.72 32.87 18.93
C GLY A 9 -18.88 33.90 19.68
N THR A 10 -18.78 33.85 21.02
CA THR A 10 -17.77 34.62 21.75
C THR A 10 -16.42 33.89 21.71
N PRO A 11 -15.35 34.45 21.09
CA PRO A 11 -14.04 33.79 20.97
C PRO A 11 -13.37 33.43 22.30
N GLU A 12 -13.73 34.12 23.39
CA GLU A 12 -13.14 33.91 24.72
C GLU A 12 -13.68 32.69 25.47
N TYR A 13 -14.67 31.97 24.92
CA TYR A 13 -15.30 30.81 25.59
C TYR A 13 -15.41 29.61 24.65
N GLN A 14 -14.27 29.18 24.08
CA GLN A 14 -14.16 27.86 23.49
C GLN A 14 -14.00 26.84 24.63
N ALA A 15 -14.93 25.90 24.74
CA ALA A 15 -14.83 24.85 25.73
C ALA A 15 -13.70 23.89 25.32
N GLN A 16 -12.62 23.87 26.10
CA GLN A 16 -11.55 22.89 25.93
C GLN A 16 -11.97 21.56 26.56
N GLY A 17 -11.83 20.48 25.79
CA GLY A 17 -12.01 19.10 26.20
C GLY A 17 -10.66 18.43 26.45
N ASN A 18 -10.45 17.92 27.66
CA ASN A 18 -9.45 16.87 27.92
C ASN A 18 -10.21 15.55 27.95
N ILE A 19 -10.42 14.92 26.79
CA ILE A 19 -11.29 13.76 26.69
C ILE A 19 -10.45 12.50 26.60
N TYR A 20 -10.64 11.64 27.61
CA TYR A 20 -10.07 10.30 27.64
C TYR A 20 -11.15 9.32 27.23
N ASN A 21 -10.83 8.52 26.23
CA ASN A 21 -11.72 7.46 25.81
C ASN A 21 -11.83 6.40 26.93
N ALA A 22 -13.03 5.89 27.17
CA ALA A 22 -13.23 4.93 28.26
C ALA A 22 -12.45 3.65 27.97
N LEU A 23 -11.62 3.20 28.93
CA LEU A 23 -10.83 1.97 28.82
C LEU A 23 -11.68 0.72 29.06
N LEU A 24 -11.16 -0.43 28.67
CA LEU A 24 -11.77 -1.73 28.94
C LEU A 24 -11.94 -1.96 30.45
N TYR A 25 -13.18 -2.09 30.93
CA TYR A 25 -13.48 -2.41 32.32
C TYR A 25 -13.75 -3.91 32.48
N GLU A 26 -12.93 -4.61 33.26
CA GLU A 26 -13.06 -6.06 33.55
C GLU A 26 -13.18 -6.96 32.30
N GLY A 27 -12.63 -6.53 31.16
CA GLY A 27 -12.74 -7.26 29.90
C GLY A 27 -14.04 -7.05 29.12
N ASP A 28 -14.95 -6.19 29.59
CA ASP A 28 -16.21 -5.88 28.90
C ASP A 28 -16.01 -4.81 27.82
N GLN A 29 -15.96 -5.25 26.56
CA GLN A 29 -15.79 -4.38 25.38
C GLN A 29 -16.88 -3.31 25.25
N ARG A 30 -18.06 -3.47 25.89
CA ARG A 30 -19.12 -2.44 25.87
C ARG A 30 -18.78 -1.21 26.71
N SER A 31 -17.72 -1.29 27.51
CA SER A 31 -17.22 -0.16 28.29
C SER A 31 -16.38 0.79 27.46
N LEU A 32 -15.96 0.38 26.27
CA LEU A 32 -15.20 1.20 25.33
C LEU A 32 -16.15 2.22 24.69
N ILE A 33 -15.76 3.47 24.76
CA ILE A 33 -16.19 4.45 23.74
C ILE A 33 -15.14 4.32 22.62
N SER A 34 -15.51 4.46 21.37
CA SER A 34 -14.55 4.37 20.24
C SER A 34 -14.69 5.54 19.29
N ASN A 35 -15.78 6.31 19.39
CA ASN A 35 -16.01 7.48 18.56
C ASN A 35 -15.96 8.72 19.44
N LEU A 36 -15.05 9.62 19.15
CA LEU A 36 -14.87 10.87 19.84
C LEU A 36 -14.92 12.03 18.86
N ILE A 37 -15.75 13.02 19.14
CA ILE A 37 -15.84 14.25 18.38
C ILE A 37 -15.77 15.42 19.37
N THR A 38 -14.83 16.33 19.19
CA THR A 38 -14.64 17.49 20.08
C THR A 38 -15.11 18.81 19.44
N GLY A 39 -14.72 19.95 20.01
CA GLY A 39 -15.35 21.24 19.75
C GLY A 39 -14.63 22.09 18.71
N ILE A 40 -14.59 23.40 18.94
CA ILE A 40 -13.80 24.34 18.13
C ILE A 40 -12.63 24.93 18.94
N GLY A 41 -12.33 24.33 20.08
CA GLY A 41 -11.30 24.78 21.01
C GLY A 41 -10.12 23.84 20.95
N ASN A 42 -8.99 24.28 21.48
CA ASN A 42 -7.79 23.46 21.56
C ASN A 42 -8.01 22.32 22.58
N ASP A 43 -8.19 21.13 22.07
CA ASP A 43 -8.58 19.93 22.77
C ASP A 43 -7.39 18.96 22.94
N THR A 44 -7.44 18.15 23.98
CA THR A 44 -6.55 16.99 24.15
C THR A 44 -7.38 15.72 24.12
N ILE A 45 -7.10 14.89 23.13
CA ILE A 45 -7.80 13.65 22.85
C ILE A 45 -6.85 12.48 23.14
N VAL A 46 -7.31 11.53 23.93
CA VAL A 46 -6.58 10.26 24.15
C VAL A 46 -7.52 9.11 23.84
N GLY A 47 -7.17 8.32 22.83
CA GLY A 47 -7.85 7.08 22.46
C GLY A 47 -7.64 5.96 23.48
N ASN A 48 -7.97 4.74 23.10
CA ASN A 48 -7.86 3.55 23.94
C ASN A 48 -7.28 2.37 23.17
N ASP A 49 -7.42 1.15 23.71
CA ASP A 49 -6.82 -0.04 23.11
C ASP A 49 -7.61 -0.62 21.91
N ALA A 50 -8.71 0.02 21.52
CA ALA A 50 -9.57 -0.41 20.44
C ALA A 50 -9.47 0.54 19.26
N ALA A 51 -9.83 0.05 18.06
CA ALA A 51 -9.97 0.90 16.88
C ALA A 51 -10.90 2.09 17.17
N ASN A 52 -10.35 3.30 17.13
CA ASN A 52 -11.05 4.55 17.41
C ASN A 52 -11.35 5.35 16.13
N GLN A 53 -12.38 6.18 16.20
CA GLN A 53 -12.67 7.27 15.28
C GLN A 53 -12.59 8.56 16.07
N LEU A 54 -11.51 9.32 15.88
CA LEU A 54 -11.20 10.52 16.64
C LEU A 54 -11.29 11.73 15.71
N THR A 55 -12.09 12.74 16.07
CA THR A 55 -12.25 13.96 15.27
C THR A 55 -12.17 15.18 16.19
N ALA A 56 -11.13 15.99 16.03
CA ALA A 56 -10.90 17.16 16.90
C ALA A 56 -11.59 18.45 16.39
N ASN A 57 -11.97 18.47 15.11
CA ASN A 57 -12.70 19.54 14.42
C ASN A 57 -11.91 20.83 14.23
N ALA A 58 -11.86 21.75 15.18
CA ALA A 58 -11.15 23.01 14.97
C ALA A 58 -10.46 23.46 16.24
N GLY A 59 -9.35 24.18 16.10
CA GLY A 59 -8.47 24.47 17.22
C GLY A 59 -7.11 23.85 16.98
N ASN A 60 -6.14 24.14 17.84
CA ASN A 60 -4.85 23.46 17.79
C ASN A 60 -4.90 22.31 18.78
N ASP A 61 -5.14 21.12 18.27
CA ASP A 61 -5.47 19.94 19.04
C ASP A 61 -4.26 19.03 19.26
N THR A 62 -4.31 18.23 20.31
CA THR A 62 -3.33 17.17 20.55
C THR A 62 -4.06 15.85 20.67
N ILE A 63 -3.78 14.93 19.75
CA ILE A 63 -4.50 13.67 19.58
C ILE A 63 -3.51 12.52 19.75
N PHE A 64 -3.82 11.61 20.67
CA PHE A 64 -3.11 10.35 20.86
C PHE A 64 -4.05 9.21 20.44
N GLY A 65 -3.69 8.46 19.40
CA GLY A 65 -4.49 7.35 18.85
C GLY A 65 -4.70 6.24 19.87
N GLY A 66 -3.64 5.87 20.60
CA GLY A 66 -3.67 4.73 21.52
C GLY A 66 -3.23 3.43 20.84
N LEU A 67 -3.96 2.33 21.06
CA LEU A 67 -3.69 1.07 20.37
C LEU A 67 -4.88 0.73 19.46
N GLY A 68 -4.62 -0.11 18.47
CA GLY A 68 -5.65 -0.53 17.52
C GLY A 68 -5.54 0.26 16.23
N ASP A 69 -6.42 -0.03 15.28
CA ASP A 69 -6.40 0.61 13.97
C ASP A 69 -7.33 1.82 13.99
N ASP A 70 -6.77 3.02 14.18
CA ASP A 70 -7.51 4.26 14.39
C ASP A 70 -7.71 5.04 13.10
N LEU A 71 -8.87 5.70 13.00
CA LEU A 71 -9.17 6.73 12.03
C LEU A 71 -9.22 8.08 12.74
N ILE A 72 -8.30 8.96 12.41
CA ILE A 72 -8.10 10.26 13.06
C ILE A 72 -8.36 11.38 12.05
N SER A 73 -8.97 12.47 12.50
CA SER A 73 -8.99 13.77 11.82
C SER A 73 -8.64 14.86 12.84
N GLY A 74 -7.65 15.68 12.52
CA GLY A 74 -7.30 16.87 13.29
C GLY A 74 -8.33 17.96 13.04
N GLY A 75 -8.68 18.15 11.78
CA GLY A 75 -9.53 19.23 11.32
C GLY A 75 -8.73 20.54 11.23
N ALA A 76 -9.42 21.66 11.32
CA ALA A 76 -8.82 22.96 11.05
C ALA A 76 -7.98 23.45 12.22
N GLY A 77 -6.67 23.57 12.03
CA GLY A 77 -5.78 24.03 13.08
C GLY A 77 -4.32 23.77 12.75
N ALA A 78 -3.47 23.90 13.76
CA ALA A 78 -2.14 23.31 13.71
C ALA A 78 -2.08 22.25 14.80
N ASP A 79 -2.28 21.00 14.38
CA ASP A 79 -2.54 19.88 15.27
C ASP A 79 -1.29 19.04 15.48
N ILE A 80 -1.29 18.31 16.60
CA ILE A 80 -0.31 17.27 16.88
C ILE A 80 -1.06 15.95 16.95
N VAL A 81 -0.80 15.07 15.98
CA VAL A 81 -1.40 13.74 15.92
C VAL A 81 -0.31 12.71 16.18
N GLN A 82 -0.40 11.98 17.28
CA GLN A 82 0.44 10.83 17.55
C GLN A 82 -0.36 9.55 17.28
N PHE A 83 0.08 8.77 16.29
CA PHE A 83 -0.59 7.53 15.93
C PHE A 83 -0.47 6.43 16.99
N ASP A 84 0.64 6.39 17.74
CA ASP A 84 0.96 5.29 18.64
C ASP A 84 0.99 3.93 17.89
N ALA A 85 0.28 2.90 18.35
CA ALA A 85 0.37 1.55 17.79
C ALA A 85 -0.78 1.24 16.81
N GLY A 86 -0.60 0.21 15.98
CA GLY A 86 -1.63 -0.24 15.03
C GLY A 86 -1.43 0.31 13.62
N ARG A 87 -2.46 0.15 12.77
CA ARG A 87 -2.50 0.65 11.40
C ARG A 87 -3.47 1.82 11.34
N ASN A 88 -2.93 3.02 11.43
CA ASN A 88 -3.70 4.22 11.65
C ASN A 88 -3.79 5.06 10.37
N VAL A 89 -4.91 5.77 10.25
CA VAL A 89 -5.17 6.68 9.13
C VAL A 89 -5.48 8.06 9.69
N LEU A 90 -4.68 9.07 9.30
CA LEU A 90 -5.07 10.47 9.46
C LEU A 90 -5.78 10.90 8.20
N ARG A 91 -7.11 11.03 8.27
CA ARG A 91 -7.95 11.47 7.16
C ARG A 91 -8.32 12.92 7.33
N ASP A 92 -7.87 13.78 6.43
CA ASP A 92 -8.16 15.20 6.50
C ASP A 92 -8.18 15.89 5.12
N LEU A 93 -8.54 17.18 5.09
CA LEU A 93 -8.34 18.03 3.93
C LEU A 93 -6.88 18.51 3.87
N LEU A 94 -6.36 18.74 2.66
CA LEU A 94 -5.01 19.28 2.50
C LEU A 94 -4.81 20.64 3.20
N ALA A 95 -5.87 21.46 3.20
CA ALA A 95 -5.85 22.77 3.88
C ALA A 95 -5.79 22.64 5.40
N ASP A 96 -6.43 21.60 5.94
CA ASP A 96 -6.55 21.37 7.38
C ASP A 96 -5.28 20.72 7.94
N LEU A 97 -4.56 19.92 7.13
CA LEU A 97 -3.22 19.46 7.49
C LEU A 97 -2.19 20.60 7.65
N ASN A 98 -2.47 21.82 7.17
CA ASN A 98 -1.46 22.87 7.13
C ASN A 98 -1.05 23.36 8.53
N GLY A 99 0.20 23.06 8.91
CA GLY A 99 0.76 23.37 10.21
C GLY A 99 0.89 22.15 11.12
N ASP A 100 0.31 21.03 10.72
CA ASP A 100 0.25 19.82 11.53
C ASP A 100 1.60 19.14 11.69
N VAL A 101 1.70 18.40 12.79
CA VAL A 101 2.78 17.48 13.08
C VAL A 101 2.20 16.11 13.36
N VAL A 102 2.45 15.16 12.46
CA VAL A 102 2.10 13.76 12.64
C VAL A 102 3.30 13.01 13.18
N MET A 103 3.11 12.30 14.28
CA MET A 103 4.12 11.52 14.99
C MET A 103 3.84 10.02 14.85
N ASP A 104 4.93 9.24 14.89
CA ASP A 104 4.92 7.79 14.74
C ASP A 104 4.34 7.32 13.39
N LEU A 105 4.59 8.09 12.31
CA LEU A 105 4.30 7.60 10.96
C LEU A 105 5.36 6.56 10.57
N GLY A 106 4.94 5.30 10.44
CA GLY A 106 5.73 4.21 9.87
C GLY A 106 4.99 3.53 8.72
N ILE A 107 5.51 2.39 8.25
CA ILE A 107 4.98 1.62 7.11
C ILE A 107 3.53 1.14 7.27
N ASN A 108 3.00 1.14 8.49
CA ASN A 108 1.65 0.69 8.82
C ASN A 108 0.61 1.82 8.81
N ASN A 109 1.06 3.08 8.76
CA ASN A 109 0.21 4.26 8.92
C ASN A 109 0.10 5.02 7.60
N THR A 110 -1.02 5.70 7.40
CA THR A 110 -1.32 6.41 6.15
C THR A 110 -1.91 7.79 6.42
N ILE A 111 -1.54 8.76 5.59
CA ILE A 111 -2.24 10.04 5.51
C ILE A 111 -3.22 9.96 4.33
N ASP A 112 -4.51 10.17 4.58
CA ASP A 112 -5.59 10.14 3.60
C ASP A 112 -6.10 11.56 3.36
N VAL A 113 -5.58 12.19 2.31
CA VAL A 113 -5.90 13.56 1.94
C VAL A 113 -7.16 13.57 1.08
N THR A 114 -8.29 13.95 1.66
CA THR A 114 -9.57 14.00 0.96
C THR A 114 -9.73 15.27 0.12
N GLY A 115 -10.49 15.17 -0.97
CA GLY A 115 -10.84 16.30 -1.83
C GLY A 115 -9.71 16.83 -2.72
N SER A 116 -8.51 16.25 -2.65
CA SER A 116 -7.33 16.64 -3.45
C SER A 116 -6.75 15.41 -4.16
N LEU A 117 -6.39 15.57 -5.44
CA LEU A 117 -5.74 14.54 -6.24
C LEU A 117 -4.29 14.94 -6.47
N LEU A 118 -3.39 14.39 -5.68
CA LEU A 118 -1.97 14.70 -5.70
C LEU A 118 -1.19 13.44 -6.08
N SER A 119 -0.57 13.47 -7.26
CA SER A 119 0.43 12.48 -7.61
C SER A 119 1.69 12.68 -6.75
N ARG A 120 2.60 11.70 -6.76
CA ARG A 120 3.88 11.85 -6.06
C ARG A 120 4.69 13.07 -6.53
N SER A 121 4.50 13.50 -7.77
CA SER A 121 5.19 14.64 -8.37
C SER A 121 4.60 16.00 -7.94
N ASP A 122 3.37 16.02 -7.45
CA ASP A 122 2.72 17.22 -6.89
C ASP A 122 3.19 17.52 -5.46
N LEU A 123 3.86 16.55 -4.83
CA LEU A 123 4.37 16.65 -3.46
C LEU A 123 5.84 17.06 -3.43
N LEU A 124 6.13 18.21 -2.83
CA LEU A 124 7.48 18.54 -2.40
C LEU A 124 7.74 17.90 -1.05
N ILE A 125 8.58 16.87 -1.02
CA ILE A 125 8.95 16.16 0.21
C ILE A 125 10.43 16.39 0.50
N SER A 126 10.72 17.02 1.65
CA SER A 126 12.07 17.15 2.20
C SER A 126 12.21 16.23 3.40
N LYS A 127 13.01 15.16 3.27
CA LYS A 127 13.12 14.07 4.25
C LYS A 127 14.52 13.96 4.87
N THR A 128 14.53 13.50 6.11
CA THR A 128 15.66 12.95 6.86
C THR A 128 15.25 11.58 7.41
N ASP A 129 16.16 10.84 8.01
CA ASP A 129 15.85 9.52 8.60
C ASP A 129 14.81 9.58 9.73
N ALA A 130 14.57 10.75 10.35
CA ALA A 130 13.67 10.89 11.51
C ALA A 130 12.42 11.76 11.24
N ALA A 131 12.37 12.43 10.09
CA ALA A 131 11.35 13.44 9.81
C ALA A 131 11.24 13.77 8.33
N ALA A 132 10.05 14.18 7.90
CA ALA A 132 9.79 14.74 6.59
C ALA A 132 8.92 15.99 6.70
N THR A 133 9.12 16.93 5.78
CA THR A 133 8.21 18.05 5.54
C THR A 133 7.58 17.85 4.17
N VAL A 134 6.25 17.87 4.14
CA VAL A 134 5.46 17.70 2.92
C VAL A 134 4.79 19.03 2.60
N THR A 135 4.99 19.52 1.38
CA THR A 135 4.33 20.72 0.88
C THR A 135 3.59 20.39 -0.42
N ALA A 136 2.32 20.78 -0.50
CA ALA A 136 1.49 20.68 -1.69
C ALA A 136 0.45 21.80 -1.70
N GLU A 137 0.20 22.39 -2.87
CA GLU A 137 -0.79 23.46 -3.09
C GLU A 137 -0.76 24.65 -2.09
N GLY A 138 0.39 24.89 -1.46
CA GLY A 138 0.56 25.96 -0.46
C GLY A 138 0.35 25.52 1.00
N SER A 139 -0.16 24.32 1.24
CA SER A 139 -0.19 23.69 2.57
C SER A 139 1.14 23.02 2.89
N THR A 140 1.55 23.05 4.16
CA THR A 140 2.75 22.35 4.63
C THR A 140 2.52 21.68 5.98
N PHE A 141 2.91 20.41 6.09
CA PHE A 141 2.82 19.63 7.33
C PHE A 141 4.09 18.80 7.56
N GLN A 142 4.27 18.35 8.79
CA GLN A 142 5.45 17.59 9.21
C GLN A 142 5.05 16.17 9.57
N LEU A 143 5.90 15.24 9.17
CA LEU A 143 5.81 13.83 9.51
C LEU A 143 7.05 13.47 10.34
N ARG A 144 6.86 12.74 11.44
CA ARG A 144 7.91 12.23 12.31
C ARG A 144 7.77 10.71 12.40
N GLY A 145 8.89 10.01 12.25
CA GLY A 145 8.93 8.56 12.18
C GLY A 145 10.33 8.06 11.84
N ASP A 146 10.49 6.75 11.69
CA ASP A 146 11.70 6.18 11.11
C ASP A 146 11.51 6.10 9.59
N PHE A 147 12.25 6.94 8.88
CA PHE A 147 12.22 7.00 7.43
C PHE A 147 13.54 6.52 6.81
N TYR A 148 14.42 5.88 7.57
CA TYR A 148 15.63 5.31 7.00
C TYR A 148 15.28 4.19 6.01
N GLY A 149 15.99 4.12 4.88
CA GLY A 149 15.87 2.98 3.97
C GLY A 149 14.53 2.86 3.24
N GLY A 150 13.79 3.95 3.06
CA GLY A 150 12.55 3.99 2.29
C GLY A 150 12.20 5.39 1.79
N ASP A 151 11.06 5.52 1.11
CA ASP A 151 10.51 6.79 0.63
C ASP A 151 8.97 6.80 0.63
N PHE A 152 8.39 7.96 0.39
CA PHE A 152 6.95 8.16 0.36
C PHE A 152 6.37 7.91 -1.02
N MET A 153 5.28 7.16 -1.08
CA MET A 153 4.44 7.02 -2.27
C MET A 153 3.13 7.77 -2.08
N ALA A 154 2.58 8.31 -3.17
CA ALA A 154 1.28 8.95 -3.19
C ALA A 154 0.36 8.28 -4.22
N VAL A 155 -0.88 7.99 -3.84
CA VAL A 155 -1.88 7.31 -4.67
C VAL A 155 -3.14 8.17 -4.73
N ALA A 156 -3.36 8.83 -5.86
CA ALA A 156 -4.54 9.64 -6.10
C ALA A 156 -5.70 8.79 -6.65
N ARG A 157 -6.90 9.02 -6.12
CA ARG A 157 -8.14 8.33 -6.49
C ARG A 157 -9.20 9.32 -6.89
N SER A 158 -9.69 9.23 -8.11
CA SER A 158 -10.81 10.02 -8.61
C SER A 158 -12.16 9.38 -8.26
N GLY A 159 -13.26 10.09 -8.51
CA GLY A 159 -14.62 9.61 -8.27
C GLY A 159 -15.33 10.34 -7.12
N THR A 160 -16.34 9.69 -6.54
CA THR A 160 -17.20 10.29 -5.50
C THR A 160 -16.49 10.46 -4.16
N ASP A 161 -15.48 9.63 -3.89
CA ASP A 161 -14.65 9.65 -2.68
C ASP A 161 -13.22 10.06 -3.04
N ALA A 162 -13.07 11.16 -3.79
CA ALA A 162 -11.77 11.59 -4.29
C ALA A 162 -10.78 11.85 -3.15
N HIS A 163 -9.63 11.17 -3.18
CA HIS A 163 -8.62 11.28 -2.13
C HIS A 163 -7.21 10.96 -2.65
N THR A 164 -6.21 11.29 -1.85
CA THR A 164 -4.82 10.89 -2.04
C THR A 164 -4.31 10.19 -0.79
N LEU A 165 -3.86 8.95 -0.94
CA LEU A 165 -3.14 8.25 0.11
C LEU A 165 -1.65 8.57 0.02
N LEU A 166 -1.05 8.97 1.13
CA LEU A 166 0.39 9.14 1.30
C LEU A 166 0.88 8.16 2.36
N SER A 167 1.78 7.26 1.96
CA SER A 167 2.32 6.20 2.83
C SER A 167 3.83 6.13 2.68
N PHE A 168 4.53 5.82 3.78
CA PHE A 168 5.95 5.49 3.74
C PHE A 168 6.14 4.02 3.38
N VAL A 169 7.08 3.73 2.48
CA VAL A 169 7.37 2.39 2.00
C VAL A 169 8.88 2.18 2.04
N ASP A 170 9.30 1.04 2.57
CA ASP A 170 10.73 0.67 2.58
C ASP A 170 11.24 0.41 1.16
N PHE A 171 12.54 0.61 0.96
CA PHE A 171 13.21 0.23 -0.28
C PHE A 171 13.23 -1.28 -0.43
N LEU A 172 13.13 -1.75 -1.67
CA LEU A 172 13.30 -3.17 -1.97
C LEU A 172 14.72 -3.59 -1.52
N PRO A 173 14.86 -4.63 -0.67
CA PRO A 173 16.14 -5.22 -0.36
C PRO A 173 16.88 -5.63 -1.64
N SER A 174 18.21 -5.49 -1.67
CA SER A 174 18.98 -5.95 -2.82
C SER A 174 18.84 -7.47 -2.97
N LEU A 175 18.28 -7.90 -4.09
CA LEU A 175 18.22 -9.31 -4.48
C LEU A 175 19.49 -9.68 -5.25
N ALA A 176 20.06 -10.83 -4.92
CA ALA A 176 21.29 -11.30 -5.55
C ALA A 176 21.36 -12.82 -5.55
N GLU A 177 21.77 -13.37 -6.69
CA GLU A 177 21.77 -14.81 -6.91
C GLU A 177 22.64 -15.52 -5.87
N GLY A 178 22.06 -16.54 -5.24
CA GLY A 178 22.70 -17.30 -4.16
C GLY A 178 22.74 -16.57 -2.81
N VAL A 179 22.08 -15.42 -2.67
CA VAL A 179 21.96 -14.68 -1.41
C VAL A 179 20.55 -14.78 -0.87
N ARG A 180 20.40 -15.52 0.22
CA ARG A 180 19.12 -15.63 0.93
C ARG A 180 18.66 -14.27 1.48
N VAL A 181 17.45 -13.85 1.14
CA VAL A 181 16.76 -12.72 1.77
C VAL A 181 16.34 -13.07 3.21
N ASP A 182 16.43 -12.09 4.11
CA ASP A 182 15.90 -12.22 5.46
C ASP A 182 14.37 -12.41 5.39
N PRO A 183 13.80 -13.53 5.90
CA PRO A 183 12.36 -13.78 5.84
C PRO A 183 11.50 -12.69 6.49
N THR A 184 12.07 -11.88 7.39
CA THR A 184 11.35 -10.77 8.02
C THR A 184 11.09 -9.59 7.09
N LEU A 185 11.80 -9.51 5.96
CA LEU A 185 11.65 -8.46 4.95
C LEU A 185 10.58 -8.79 3.91
N ILE A 186 10.00 -9.98 3.98
CA ILE A 186 9.01 -10.44 3.02
C ILE A 186 7.65 -9.83 3.37
N ASN A 187 7.11 -9.05 2.45
CA ASN A 187 5.96 -8.19 2.68
C ASN A 187 4.87 -8.30 1.58
N GLY A 188 5.03 -9.16 0.58
CA GLY A 188 4.12 -9.24 -0.56
C GLY A 188 4.21 -7.99 -1.42
N ILE A 189 3.07 -7.34 -1.68
CA ILE A 189 2.99 -6.04 -2.38
C ILE A 189 2.90 -4.91 -1.36
N ALA A 190 3.96 -4.12 -1.28
CA ALA A 190 4.08 -2.92 -0.52
C ALA A 190 3.22 -1.85 -1.18
N ASN A 191 2.40 -1.17 -0.38
CA ASN A 191 1.42 -0.19 -0.85
C ASN A 191 0.45 -0.76 -1.90
N GLN A 192 -0.31 -1.79 -1.52
CA GLN A 192 -1.37 -2.36 -2.35
C GLN A 192 -2.32 -1.32 -2.98
N PRO A 193 -2.69 -0.20 -2.31
CA PRO A 193 -3.48 0.85 -2.96
C PRO A 193 -2.89 1.38 -4.27
N PHE A 194 -1.56 1.41 -4.43
CA PHE A 194 -0.91 1.80 -5.69
C PHE A 194 -1.27 0.89 -6.87
N LEU A 195 -1.71 -0.35 -6.65
CA LEU A 195 -2.08 -1.30 -7.70
C LEU A 195 -3.58 -1.62 -7.73
N THR A 196 -4.35 -1.09 -6.80
CA THR A 196 -5.82 -1.08 -6.90
C THR A 196 -6.21 0.06 -7.85
N GLY A 197 -7.38 0.00 -8.49
CA GLY A 197 -7.81 0.95 -9.52
C GLY A 197 -9.09 1.71 -9.22
N ASP A 198 -9.26 2.83 -9.92
CA ASP A 198 -10.53 3.54 -10.15
C ASP A 198 -10.86 3.63 -11.66
N GLY A 199 -10.04 2.98 -12.50
CA GLY A 199 -10.09 3.07 -13.96
C GLY A 199 -9.34 4.25 -14.58
N ALA A 200 -8.73 5.14 -13.79
CA ALA A 200 -8.11 6.37 -14.31
C ALA A 200 -6.63 6.22 -14.69
N VAL A 201 -5.89 5.36 -13.98
CA VAL A 201 -4.42 5.26 -14.08
C VAL A 201 -4.01 3.92 -14.67
N SER A 202 -3.30 3.97 -15.80
CA SER A 202 -2.60 2.82 -16.40
C SER A 202 -1.18 2.72 -15.85
N TYR A 203 -0.54 1.57 -16.03
CA TYR A 203 0.82 1.35 -15.54
C TYR A 203 1.76 0.91 -16.65
N SER A 204 3.04 1.14 -16.41
CA SER A 204 4.13 0.59 -17.17
C SER A 204 4.93 -0.36 -16.28
N VAL A 205 5.26 -1.54 -16.80
CA VAL A 205 6.02 -2.57 -16.11
C VAL A 205 7.31 -2.82 -16.86
N GLU A 206 8.43 -2.70 -16.17
CA GLU A 206 9.77 -2.85 -16.74
C GLU A 206 10.53 -3.95 -15.99
N LEU A 207 11.07 -4.92 -16.74
CA LEU A 207 11.98 -5.92 -16.20
C LEU A 207 13.34 -5.28 -15.90
N GLN A 208 13.66 -5.07 -14.61
CA GLN A 208 14.90 -4.44 -14.15
C GLN A 208 16.06 -5.43 -14.10
N SER A 209 15.80 -6.62 -13.56
CA SER A 209 16.76 -7.70 -13.49
C SER A 209 16.08 -9.05 -13.58
N ALA A 210 16.80 -10.01 -14.12
CA ALA A 210 16.46 -11.42 -14.13
C ALA A 210 17.76 -12.19 -14.00
N VAL A 211 18.22 -12.39 -12.77
CA VAL A 211 19.44 -13.13 -12.48
C VAL A 211 19.03 -14.56 -12.14
N SER A 212 19.16 -15.47 -13.11
CA SER A 212 18.78 -16.86 -12.90
C SER A 212 19.25 -17.88 -13.94
N SER A 213 19.14 -19.16 -13.56
CA SER A 213 19.32 -20.38 -14.35
C SER A 213 18.15 -20.76 -15.27
N TYR A 214 16.90 -20.36 -14.98
CA TYR A 214 15.72 -20.78 -15.76
C TYR A 214 15.27 -19.74 -16.79
N SER A 215 14.52 -20.17 -17.81
CA SER A 215 13.86 -19.25 -18.72
C SER A 215 12.45 -18.95 -18.22
N ASN A 216 12.32 -18.14 -17.16
CA ASN A 216 11.01 -17.85 -16.57
C ASN A 216 10.12 -17.02 -17.48
N MET A 217 8.82 -17.17 -17.30
CA MET A 217 7.80 -16.26 -17.83
C MET A 217 7.24 -15.38 -16.72
N LEU A 218 7.04 -14.10 -17.02
CA LEU A 218 6.42 -13.16 -16.10
C LEU A 218 5.13 -12.61 -16.71
N GLY A 219 4.06 -12.59 -15.92
CA GLY A 219 2.78 -12.04 -16.33
C GLY A 219 2.09 -11.25 -15.23
N TYR A 220 0.91 -10.73 -15.56
CA TYR A 220 0.02 -10.05 -14.62
C TYR A 220 -1.42 -10.54 -14.79
N TYR A 221 -2.23 -10.26 -13.79
CA TYR A 221 -3.67 -10.49 -13.81
C TYR A 221 -4.38 -9.39 -13.03
N LYS A 222 -5.70 -9.29 -13.23
CA LYS A 222 -6.56 -8.45 -12.40
C LYS A 222 -7.42 -9.30 -11.47
N ILE A 223 -7.66 -8.77 -10.28
CA ILE A 223 -8.62 -9.30 -9.31
C ILE A 223 -9.78 -8.31 -9.24
N ASP A 224 -10.98 -8.78 -9.51
CA ASP A 224 -12.18 -7.95 -9.36
C ASP A 224 -12.57 -7.75 -7.88
N VAL A 225 -13.57 -6.90 -7.63
CA VAL A 225 -14.03 -6.60 -6.26
C VAL A 225 -14.69 -7.80 -5.55
N GLN A 226 -14.98 -8.88 -6.28
CA GLN A 226 -15.46 -10.15 -5.73
C GLN A 226 -14.33 -11.17 -5.51
N GLY A 227 -13.09 -10.84 -5.88
CA GLY A 227 -11.93 -11.72 -5.76
C GLY A 227 -11.69 -12.64 -6.95
N ALA A 228 -12.41 -12.48 -8.07
CA ALA A 228 -12.23 -13.30 -9.27
C ALA A 228 -11.04 -12.79 -10.11
N ILE A 229 -10.22 -13.72 -10.59
CA ILE A 229 -9.05 -13.43 -11.42
C ILE A 229 -9.46 -13.38 -12.91
N GLY A 230 -9.06 -12.32 -13.60
CA GLY A 230 -9.24 -12.11 -15.03
C GLY A 230 -8.03 -11.41 -15.66
N ASP A 231 -8.10 -11.14 -16.97
CA ASP A 231 -7.04 -10.45 -17.74
C ASP A 231 -5.64 -11.04 -17.50
N VAL A 232 -5.51 -12.37 -17.59
CA VAL A 232 -4.24 -13.07 -17.37
C VAL A 232 -3.39 -12.98 -18.64
N GLU A 233 -2.33 -12.17 -18.59
CA GLU A 233 -1.48 -11.87 -19.75
C GLU A 233 0.00 -12.03 -19.40
N LEU A 234 0.81 -12.48 -20.35
CA LEU A 234 2.27 -12.48 -20.23
C LEU A 234 2.83 -11.11 -20.59
N LEU A 235 3.73 -10.63 -19.74
CA LEU A 235 4.54 -9.46 -20.00
C LEU A 235 5.84 -9.87 -20.70
N TYR A 236 6.52 -10.89 -20.15
CA TYR A 236 7.78 -11.37 -20.67
C TYR A 236 7.73 -12.87 -20.82
N ASP A 237 7.77 -13.35 -22.06
CA ASP A 237 7.79 -14.78 -22.39
C ASP A 237 9.10 -15.45 -21.98
N ASN A 238 10.20 -14.70 -21.87
CA ASN A 238 11.47 -15.20 -21.39
C ASN A 238 12.25 -14.07 -20.69
N THR A 239 12.35 -14.16 -19.38
CA THR A 239 13.07 -13.20 -18.53
C THR A 239 14.59 -13.17 -18.77
N LEU A 240 15.19 -14.22 -19.35
CA LEU A 240 16.60 -14.24 -19.75
C LEU A 240 16.87 -13.60 -21.12
N ASP A 241 15.83 -13.22 -21.87
CA ASP A 241 16.02 -12.48 -23.11
C ASP A 241 16.59 -11.09 -22.82
N ARG A 242 17.86 -10.88 -23.19
CA ARG A 242 18.55 -9.61 -23.02
C ARG A 242 17.89 -8.47 -23.79
N ALA A 243 17.11 -8.75 -24.83
CA ALA A 243 16.35 -7.73 -25.54
C ALA A 243 15.14 -7.22 -24.74
N ALA A 244 14.63 -8.02 -23.80
CA ALA A 244 13.51 -7.68 -22.94
C ALA A 244 13.91 -6.85 -21.70
N LEU A 245 15.18 -6.93 -21.27
CA LEU A 245 15.69 -6.15 -20.13
C LEU A 245 15.60 -4.65 -20.41
N GLY A 246 14.95 -3.93 -19.50
CA GLY A 246 14.70 -2.49 -19.64
C GLY A 246 13.61 -2.12 -20.66
N GLN A 247 12.99 -3.09 -21.32
CA GLN A 247 11.76 -2.83 -22.08
C GLN A 247 10.63 -2.54 -21.08
N SER A 248 9.80 -1.56 -21.39
CA SER A 248 8.62 -1.22 -20.59
C SER A 248 7.35 -1.62 -21.33
N ILE A 249 6.47 -2.36 -20.66
CA ILE A 249 5.20 -2.85 -21.21
C ILE A 249 4.06 -2.14 -20.51
N GLN A 250 3.12 -1.62 -21.30
CA GLN A 250 1.96 -0.93 -20.78
C GLN A 250 0.90 -1.97 -20.39
N ILE A 251 0.34 -1.82 -19.18
CA ILE A 251 -0.81 -2.59 -18.73
C ILE A 251 -1.99 -1.64 -18.49
N ALA A 252 -3.19 -2.12 -18.82
CA ALA A 252 -4.39 -1.31 -18.75
C ALA A 252 -4.74 -0.94 -17.31
N ALA A 253 -5.38 0.22 -17.13
CA ALA A 253 -5.89 0.65 -15.85
C ALA A 253 -6.80 -0.42 -15.23
N PRO A 254 -6.58 -0.80 -13.95
CA PRO A 254 -7.56 -1.59 -13.21
C PRO A 254 -8.81 -0.74 -13.02
N GLY A 255 -9.98 -1.34 -13.23
CA GLY A 255 -11.27 -0.71 -12.98
C GLY A 255 -11.49 -0.39 -11.50
N ALA A 256 -12.65 0.21 -11.20
CA ALA A 256 -12.97 0.63 -9.85
C ALA A 256 -12.98 -0.54 -8.85
N GLY A 257 -12.04 -0.50 -7.91
CA GLY A 257 -11.81 -1.53 -6.89
C GLY A 257 -11.09 -2.78 -7.40
N GLU A 258 -10.81 -2.89 -8.70
CA GLU A 258 -9.97 -3.98 -9.22
C GLU A 258 -8.53 -3.79 -8.75
N SER A 259 -7.80 -4.88 -8.55
CA SER A 259 -6.39 -4.85 -8.17
C SER A 259 -5.52 -5.63 -9.14
N ILE A 260 -4.33 -5.14 -9.44
CA ILE A 260 -3.33 -5.84 -10.25
C ILE A 260 -2.52 -6.78 -9.37
N GLY A 261 -2.35 -8.02 -9.84
CA GLY A 261 -1.39 -9.00 -9.33
C GLY A 261 -0.40 -9.40 -10.41
N PHE A 262 0.74 -9.94 -9.97
CA PHE A 262 1.80 -10.45 -10.84
C PHE A 262 2.00 -11.92 -10.58
N PHE A 263 2.47 -12.65 -11.59
CA PHE A 263 2.86 -14.04 -11.44
C PHE A 263 4.09 -14.38 -12.24
N LEU A 264 4.83 -15.37 -11.75
CA LEU A 264 6.04 -15.90 -12.33
C LEU A 264 5.85 -17.41 -12.58
N ILE A 265 5.97 -17.84 -13.83
CA ILE A 265 6.02 -19.26 -14.19
C ILE A 265 7.49 -19.65 -14.21
N GLN A 266 7.92 -20.48 -13.25
CA GLN A 266 9.31 -20.95 -13.24
C GLN A 266 9.58 -21.81 -14.47
N ASP A 267 10.69 -21.53 -15.15
CA ASP A 267 11.15 -22.28 -16.33
C ASP A 267 10.10 -22.42 -17.44
N GLY A 268 9.09 -21.55 -17.43
CA GLY A 268 7.90 -21.69 -18.25
C GLY A 268 8.25 -21.68 -19.74
N TYR A 269 9.26 -20.93 -20.17
CA TYR A 269 9.67 -20.90 -21.57
C TYR A 269 10.34 -22.18 -22.04
N ASP A 270 11.17 -22.80 -21.21
CA ASP A 270 11.84 -24.05 -21.59
C ASP A 270 10.85 -25.23 -21.55
N LEU A 271 9.88 -25.21 -20.64
CA LEU A 271 8.82 -26.22 -20.54
C LEU A 271 7.74 -26.09 -21.63
N TYR A 272 7.26 -24.88 -21.90
CA TYR A 272 6.08 -24.66 -22.76
C TYR A 272 6.37 -23.95 -24.07
N GLY A 273 7.55 -23.37 -24.25
CA GLY A 273 7.84 -22.40 -25.31
C GLY A 273 6.93 -21.17 -25.21
N ALA A 274 6.88 -20.33 -26.25
CA ALA A 274 5.97 -19.19 -26.27
C ALA A 274 4.51 -19.64 -26.08
N LEU A 275 3.84 -19.08 -25.07
CA LEU A 275 2.44 -19.34 -24.77
C LEU A 275 1.53 -18.40 -25.58
N PRO A 276 0.33 -18.85 -25.95
CA PRO A 276 -0.67 -18.01 -26.60
C PRO A 276 -1.35 -17.06 -25.62
N ASP A 277 -1.90 -15.97 -26.14
CA ASP A 277 -2.71 -14.98 -25.42
C ASP A 277 -4.16 -15.49 -25.21
N ASP A 278 -4.27 -16.61 -24.46
CA ASP A 278 -5.54 -17.24 -24.11
C ASP A 278 -5.50 -17.87 -22.70
N LEU A 279 -4.72 -17.25 -21.82
CA LEU A 279 -4.43 -17.74 -20.48
C LEU A 279 -5.54 -17.39 -19.48
N SER A 280 -5.70 -18.24 -18.48
CA SER A 280 -6.58 -18.02 -17.32
C SER A 280 -6.11 -18.83 -16.12
N PHE A 281 -6.49 -18.41 -14.91
CA PHE A 281 -6.33 -19.21 -13.71
C PHE A 281 -7.66 -19.83 -13.31
N VAL A 282 -7.65 -21.13 -13.00
CA VAL A 282 -8.81 -21.85 -12.45
C VAL A 282 -8.44 -22.46 -11.11
N SER A 283 -9.41 -22.53 -10.19
CA SER A 283 -9.21 -23.23 -8.92
C SER A 283 -8.90 -24.71 -9.15
N SER A 284 -7.95 -25.25 -8.38
CA SER A 284 -7.58 -26.67 -8.44
C SER A 284 -8.73 -27.63 -8.05
N GLY A 285 -9.78 -27.14 -7.36
CA GLY A 285 -11.01 -27.89 -7.07
C GLY A 285 -11.68 -27.51 -5.74
N THR A 286 -12.68 -28.30 -5.33
CA THR A 286 -13.57 -28.00 -4.20
C THR A 286 -12.93 -28.11 -2.80
N ILE A 287 -11.72 -28.68 -2.70
CA ILE A 287 -11.04 -28.96 -1.43
C ILE A 287 -9.88 -27.98 -1.18
N ASP A 288 -9.27 -27.46 -2.26
CA ASP A 288 -8.23 -26.43 -2.22
C ASP A 288 -8.61 -25.32 -3.19
N THR A 289 -9.33 -24.33 -2.67
CA THR A 289 -9.78 -23.17 -3.44
C THR A 289 -8.69 -22.11 -3.60
N THR A 290 -7.55 -22.27 -2.93
CA THR A 290 -6.45 -21.30 -2.88
C THR A 290 -5.39 -21.60 -3.94
N SER A 291 -5.10 -22.88 -4.22
CA SER A 291 -4.19 -23.25 -5.30
C SER A 291 -4.82 -23.04 -6.68
N LEU A 292 -4.12 -22.28 -7.51
CA LEU A 292 -4.52 -21.96 -8.88
C LEU A 292 -3.81 -22.86 -9.89
N ILE A 293 -4.52 -23.23 -10.96
CA ILE A 293 -3.98 -23.94 -12.12
C ILE A 293 -4.02 -23.00 -13.32
N LEU A 294 -2.90 -22.82 -13.99
CA LEU A 294 -2.83 -22.11 -15.25
C LEU A 294 -3.47 -22.95 -16.37
N GLN A 295 -4.35 -22.31 -17.14
CA GLN A 295 -5.05 -22.90 -18.28
C GLN A 295 -4.80 -22.06 -19.51
N SER A 296 -4.55 -22.71 -20.64
CA SER A 296 -4.61 -22.12 -21.97
C SER A 296 -5.83 -22.68 -22.69
N ALA A 297 -6.64 -21.83 -23.31
CA ALA A 297 -7.81 -22.29 -24.07
C ALA A 297 -7.42 -23.23 -25.23
N SER A 298 -6.24 -23.03 -25.83
CA SER A 298 -5.73 -23.82 -26.94
C SER A 298 -4.81 -24.98 -26.54
N ARG A 299 -4.16 -24.92 -25.37
CA ARG A 299 -3.22 -25.97 -24.90
C ARG A 299 -3.70 -26.78 -23.69
N GLY A 300 -4.80 -26.38 -23.06
CA GLY A 300 -5.33 -27.02 -21.86
C GLY A 300 -4.55 -26.63 -20.60
N ALA A 301 -4.56 -27.52 -19.60
CA ALA A 301 -3.94 -27.27 -18.31
C ALA A 301 -2.40 -27.32 -18.40
N LEU A 302 -1.75 -26.31 -17.83
CA LEU A 302 -0.29 -26.16 -17.80
C LEU A 302 0.20 -26.42 -16.37
N THR A 303 0.45 -27.69 -16.03
CA THR A 303 0.72 -28.14 -14.66
C THR A 303 2.15 -28.60 -14.41
N GLU A 304 3.05 -28.47 -15.38
CA GLU A 304 4.44 -28.94 -15.30
C GLU A 304 5.36 -27.95 -14.60
N ALA A 305 4.96 -26.67 -14.53
CA ALA A 305 5.73 -25.58 -13.94
C ALA A 305 5.09 -25.11 -12.63
N GLU A 306 5.92 -24.73 -11.67
CA GLU A 306 5.48 -24.02 -10.48
C GLU A 306 5.20 -22.54 -10.80
N ILE A 307 4.17 -21.98 -10.18
CA ILE A 307 3.72 -20.61 -10.40
C ILE A 307 3.67 -19.88 -9.06
N PHE A 308 4.34 -18.75 -8.99
CA PHE A 308 4.29 -17.84 -7.85
C PHE A 308 3.49 -16.62 -8.20
N HIS A 309 2.71 -16.16 -7.24
CA HIS A 309 1.82 -15.04 -7.29
C HIS A 309 2.25 -13.99 -6.28
N SER A 310 2.10 -12.73 -6.64
CA SER A 310 2.32 -11.60 -5.73
C SER A 310 1.32 -11.56 -4.58
N PHE A 311 0.14 -12.15 -4.77
CA PHE A 311 -0.83 -12.41 -3.70
C PHE A 311 -0.56 -13.79 -3.10
N TRP A 312 0.06 -13.81 -1.92
CA TRP A 312 0.52 -15.03 -1.26
C TRP A 312 -0.59 -16.07 -0.99
N THR A 313 -1.85 -15.63 -0.88
CA THR A 313 -3.00 -16.53 -0.70
C THR A 313 -3.21 -17.51 -1.87
N TYR A 314 -2.58 -17.25 -3.01
CA TYR A 314 -2.62 -18.13 -4.18
C TYR A 314 -1.36 -18.99 -4.34
N ASN A 315 -0.36 -18.80 -3.48
CA ASN A 315 0.88 -19.57 -3.55
C ASN A 315 0.75 -20.92 -2.85
N PRO A 316 1.39 -21.97 -3.38
CA PRO A 316 1.40 -23.27 -2.73
C PRO A 316 2.05 -23.20 -1.34
N ASN A 317 1.50 -23.94 -0.38
CA ASN A 317 2.00 -24.05 1.01
C ASN A 317 2.15 -22.71 1.76
N ASP A 318 1.33 -21.70 1.43
CA ASP A 318 1.42 -20.35 1.99
C ASP A 318 2.81 -19.71 1.80
N SER A 319 3.53 -20.11 0.75
CA SER A 319 4.87 -19.58 0.47
C SER A 319 4.78 -18.08 0.12
N VAL A 320 5.45 -17.25 0.93
CA VAL A 320 5.60 -15.83 0.62
C VAL A 320 6.95 -15.64 -0.05
N GLN A 321 6.94 -15.57 -1.37
CA GLN A 321 8.12 -15.44 -2.22
C GLN A 321 8.21 -14.06 -2.89
N VAL A 322 7.30 -13.17 -2.52
CA VAL A 322 7.25 -11.83 -3.08
C VAL A 322 7.57 -10.83 -1.99
N LEU A 323 8.56 -10.01 -2.28
CA LEU A 323 8.89 -8.83 -1.53
C LEU A 323 8.85 -7.64 -2.48
N SER A 324 8.55 -6.48 -1.94
CA SER A 324 8.49 -5.27 -2.72
C SER A 324 8.87 -4.08 -1.87
N GLY A 325 9.19 -3.00 -2.57
CA GLY A 325 9.54 -1.75 -1.94
C GLY A 325 9.50 -0.63 -2.95
N VAL A 326 9.68 0.58 -2.47
CA VAL A 326 9.69 1.76 -3.33
C VAL A 326 11.09 1.99 -3.89
N ALA A 327 11.20 2.61 -5.07
CA ALA A 327 12.48 3.18 -5.52
C ALA A 327 12.66 4.60 -4.96
N ASP A 328 13.91 5.07 -4.95
CA ASP A 328 14.22 6.46 -4.59
C ASP A 328 13.38 7.44 -5.43
N GLY A 329 12.76 8.43 -4.76
CA GLY A 329 11.84 9.39 -5.36
C GLY A 329 10.36 9.02 -5.25
N GLY A 330 10.01 7.80 -4.84
CA GLY A 330 8.63 7.47 -4.44
C GLY A 330 7.64 7.20 -5.57
N THR A 331 8.10 7.18 -6.83
CA THR A 331 7.25 7.09 -8.04
C THR A 331 7.18 5.69 -8.65
N THR A 332 7.96 4.76 -8.11
CA THR A 332 8.13 3.41 -8.66
C THR A 332 7.98 2.40 -7.54
N LEU A 333 7.06 1.45 -7.72
CA LEU A 333 7.00 0.24 -6.92
C LEU A 333 7.90 -0.81 -7.57
N GLN A 334 8.83 -1.37 -6.81
CA GLN A 334 9.66 -2.50 -7.23
C GLN A 334 9.12 -3.77 -6.59
N ILE A 335 8.94 -4.82 -7.39
CA ILE A 335 8.47 -6.13 -6.94
C ILE A 335 9.51 -7.15 -7.32
N GLY A 336 9.98 -7.89 -6.33
CA GLY A 336 10.90 -9.00 -6.45
C GLY A 336 10.21 -10.33 -6.18
N PHE A 337 10.45 -11.30 -7.05
CA PHE A 337 10.20 -12.71 -6.76
C PHE A 337 11.50 -13.33 -6.26
N GLU A 338 11.45 -14.04 -5.14
CA GLU A 338 12.60 -14.59 -4.41
C GLU A 338 12.21 -15.91 -3.71
N ASP A 339 13.11 -16.88 -3.65
CA ASP A 339 12.87 -18.14 -2.93
C ASP A 339 13.06 -18.03 -1.40
N LEU A 340 12.23 -18.78 -0.67
CA LEU A 340 12.40 -19.06 0.75
C LEU A 340 12.94 -20.49 0.96
N LEU A 341 14.19 -20.57 1.41
CA LEU A 341 14.90 -21.83 1.66
C LEU A 341 14.22 -22.78 2.68
N THR A 342 14.24 -24.07 2.33
CA THR A 342 14.29 -25.20 3.29
C THR A 342 15.72 -25.40 3.85
N SER A 343 15.94 -26.37 4.74
CA SER A 343 17.12 -26.47 5.63
C SER A 343 18.47 -26.85 4.99
N VAL A 344 18.59 -26.88 3.66
CA VAL A 344 19.83 -27.16 2.92
C VAL A 344 19.96 -26.09 1.85
N GLY A 345 21.00 -25.25 1.97
CA GLY A 345 21.22 -24.07 1.13
C GLY A 345 21.10 -24.33 -0.38
N ASP A 346 20.47 -23.32 -1.01
CA ASP A 346 20.10 -23.02 -2.40
C ASP A 346 19.53 -24.13 -3.30
N ASN A 347 18.49 -23.80 -4.08
CA ASN A 347 18.21 -24.24 -5.47
C ASN A 347 16.73 -24.01 -5.82
N ASP A 348 16.25 -23.05 -6.61
CA ASP A 348 16.73 -21.81 -7.24
C ASP A 348 15.48 -21.17 -7.91
N PHE A 349 14.89 -20.12 -7.33
CA PHE A 349 13.87 -19.32 -8.04
C PHE A 349 14.27 -17.85 -8.06
N GLN A 350 14.80 -17.50 -9.24
CA GLN A 350 15.17 -16.23 -9.85
C GLN A 350 14.88 -14.93 -9.11
N ASP A 351 15.91 -14.10 -9.01
CA ASP A 351 15.80 -12.68 -8.67
C ASP A 351 15.25 -11.91 -9.89
N VAL A 352 13.94 -12.08 -10.12
CA VAL A 352 13.22 -11.26 -11.08
C VAL A 352 12.71 -10.04 -10.35
N VAL A 353 13.26 -8.89 -10.72
CA VAL A 353 12.80 -7.59 -10.23
C VAL A 353 12.11 -6.87 -11.36
N ILE A 354 10.86 -6.47 -11.10
CA ILE A 354 10.14 -5.54 -11.96
C ILE A 354 9.96 -4.20 -11.28
N ALA A 355 9.93 -3.16 -12.10
CA ALA A 355 9.51 -1.82 -11.70
C ALA A 355 8.14 -1.52 -12.31
N VAL A 356 7.19 -1.12 -11.47
CA VAL A 356 5.84 -0.70 -11.83
C VAL A 356 5.72 0.79 -11.60
N ARG A 357 5.28 1.53 -12.63
CA ARG A 357 5.15 2.99 -12.60
C ARG A 357 3.81 3.39 -13.17
N GLU A 358 3.19 4.41 -12.59
CA GLU A 358 2.05 5.06 -13.24
C GLU A 358 2.49 5.56 -14.61
N SER A 359 1.67 5.26 -15.60
CA SER A 359 1.87 5.73 -16.96
C SER A 359 0.87 6.85 -17.17
N SER A 360 1.36 8.09 -17.31
CA SER A 360 0.49 9.18 -17.69
C SER A 360 -0.11 8.83 -19.06
N MET A 361 -1.44 8.64 -19.13
CA MET A 361 -2.09 8.71 -20.43
C MET A 361 -1.78 10.09 -21.00
N PHE A 362 -1.02 10.14 -22.10
CA PHE A 362 -1.05 11.31 -22.95
C PHE A 362 -2.52 11.45 -23.39
N VAL A 363 -3.25 12.36 -22.74
CA VAL A 363 -4.49 12.86 -23.28
C VAL A 363 -4.08 13.72 -24.47
N GLY A 364 -3.97 13.08 -25.63
CA GLY A 364 -3.77 13.72 -26.93
C GLY A 364 -5.04 14.33 -27.47
#